data_AF-A0A1M7NIX5-F1
#
_entry.id   AF-A0A1M7NIX5-F1
#
_cell.length_a   1.000
_cell.length_b   1.000
_cell.length_c   1.000
_cell.angle_alpha   90.00
_cell.angle_beta   90.00
_cell.angle_gamma   90.00
#
_symmetry.space_group_name_H-M   'P 1'
#
loop_
_entity.id
_entity.type
_entity.pdbx_description
1 polymer ?
#
loop_
_entity_poly.entity_id
_entity_poly.type
_entity_poly.pdbx_seq_one_letter_code
_entity_poly.pdbx_strand_id
1 'polypeptide(L)'
;MKRINKVGEERRKQIRDFIVMYNQEHGYGPTFAEIGKGVYITSSSCIQNHINTMLENGMLETDAEIGASRALRVPGYAYVKVGEEGENTKSS
;
A
#
# COMPACT_ATOMS: atom_id res chain seq x y z
N MET A 1 10.73 9.61 -26.57
CA MET A 1 10.64 8.22 -26.05
C MET A 1 11.06 8.23 -24.58
N LYS A 2 10.14 8.04 -23.61
CA LYS A 2 10.51 7.91 -22.19
C LYS A 2 11.37 6.65 -22.03
N ARG A 3 12.58 6.76 -21.48
CA ARG A 3 13.38 5.59 -21.08
C ARG A 3 12.61 4.87 -19.97
N ILE A 4 12.13 3.66 -20.24
CA ILE A 4 11.45 2.82 -19.24
C ILE A 4 12.53 2.25 -18.32
N ASN A 5 12.62 2.75 -17.09
CA ASN A 5 13.49 2.20 -16.06
C ASN A 5 12.80 0.97 -15.43
N LYS A 6 13.00 -0.19 -16.08
CA LYS A 6 12.37 -1.46 -15.70
C LYS A 6 12.68 -1.87 -14.25
N VAL A 7 13.88 -1.56 -13.75
CA VAL A 7 14.28 -1.89 -12.37
C VAL A 7 13.46 -1.07 -11.37
N GLY A 8 13.30 0.23 -11.60
CA GLY A 8 12.51 1.10 -10.72
C GLY A 8 11.02 0.74 -10.69
N GLU A 9 10.46 0.30 -11.82
CA GLU A 9 9.08 -0.19 -11.88
C GLU A 9 8.89 -1.48 -11.11
N GLU A 10 9.83 -2.42 -11.24
CA GLU A 10 9.77 -3.68 -10.50
C GLU A 10 9.84 -3.46 -8.99
N ARG A 11 10.69 -2.52 -8.55
CA ARG A 11 10.75 -2.13 -7.13
C ARG A 11 9.43 -1.54 -6.62
N ARG A 12 8.77 -0.69 -7.41
CA ARG A 12 7.46 -0.14 -7.03
C ARG A 12 6.37 -1.22 -6.98
N LYS A 13 6.42 -2.21 -7.86
CA LYS A 13 5.52 -3.38 -7.79
C LYS A 13 5.73 -4.17 -6.49
N GLN A 14 6.98 -4.48 -6.14
CA GLN A 14 7.32 -5.16 -4.88
C GLN A 14 6.81 -4.40 -3.66
N ILE A 15 6.96 -3.07 -3.65
CA ILE A 15 6.43 -2.20 -2.57
C ILE A 15 4.91 -2.30 -2.50
N ARG A 16 4.21 -2.20 -3.64
CA ARG A 16 2.74 -2.31 -3.70
C ARG A 16 2.28 -3.66 -3.18
N ASP A 17 2.88 -4.74 -3.67
CA ASP A 17 2.55 -6.11 -3.29
C ASP A 17 2.77 -6.33 -1.80
N PHE A 18 3.88 -5.82 -1.25
CA PHE A 18 4.14 -5.85 0.18
C PHE A 18 3.06 -5.11 0.99
N ILE A 19 2.66 -3.90 0.60
CA ILE A 19 1.61 -3.15 1.30
C ILE A 19 0.30 -3.93 1.31
N VAL A 20 -0.08 -4.53 0.17
CA VAL A 20 -1.29 -5.36 0.06
C VAL A 20 -1.24 -6.57 0.99
N MET A 21 -0.10 -7.27 1.04
CA MET A 21 0.07 -8.42 1.95
C MET A 21 0.05 -7.98 3.42
N TYR A 22 0.78 -6.92 3.77
CA TYR A 22 0.84 -6.38 5.12
C TYR A 22 -0.55 -5.97 5.62
N ASN A 23 -1.33 -5.29 4.78
CA ASN A 23 -2.69 -4.87 5.13
C ASN A 23 -3.63 -6.07 5.35
N GLN A 24 -3.46 -7.15 4.59
CA GLN A 24 -4.25 -8.37 4.78
C GLN A 24 -3.89 -9.08 6.10
N GLU A 25 -2.61 -9.12 6.45
CA GLU A 25 -2.13 -9.81 7.65
C GLU A 25 -2.44 -9.02 8.94
N HIS A 26 -2.26 -7.69 8.91
CA HIS A 26 -2.33 -6.86 10.11
C HIS A 26 -3.62 -6.02 10.23
N GLY A 27 -4.35 -5.82 9.14
CA GLY A 27 -5.56 -4.99 9.11
C GLY A 27 -5.30 -3.47 9.12
N TYR A 28 -4.05 -3.02 8.97
CA TYR A 28 -3.69 -1.60 8.87
C TYR A 28 -2.46 -1.40 7.97
N GLY A 29 -2.28 -0.16 7.48
CA GLY A 29 -1.17 0.25 6.61
C GLY A 29 0.23 0.10 7.26
N PRO A 30 1.27 -0.36 6.54
CA PRO A 30 2.63 -0.39 7.06
C PRO A 30 3.25 1.02 7.19
N THR A 31 4.33 1.10 7.96
CA THR A 31 5.26 2.23 8.01
C THR A 31 6.34 2.12 6.94
N PHE A 32 7.05 3.21 6.63
CA PHE A 32 8.13 3.18 5.63
C PHE A 32 9.29 2.30 6.04
N ALA A 33 9.55 2.18 7.35
CA ALA A 33 10.57 1.29 7.89
C ALA A 33 10.18 -0.19 7.69
N GLU A 34 8.91 -0.54 7.89
CA GLU A 34 8.40 -1.89 7.64
C GLU A 34 8.44 -2.24 6.15
N ILE A 35 8.04 -1.31 5.28
CA ILE A 35 8.17 -1.45 3.83
C ILE A 35 9.64 -1.72 3.46
N GLY A 36 10.57 -0.87 3.91
CA GLY A 36 11.99 -1.01 3.62
C GLY A 36 12.55 -2.37 4.05
N LYS A 37 12.19 -2.84 5.25
CA LYS A 37 12.55 -4.18 5.72
C LYS A 37 11.94 -5.29 4.85
N GLY A 38 10.66 -5.17 4.51
CA GLY A 38 9.93 -6.18 3.73
C GLY A 38 10.41 -6.34 2.29
N VAL A 39 10.89 -5.25 1.67
CA VAL A 39 11.38 -5.28 0.27
C VAL A 39 12.91 -5.22 0.15
N TYR A 40 13.63 -5.37 1.26
CA TYR A 40 15.09 -5.35 1.34
C TYR A 40 15.73 -4.05 0.82
N ILE A 41 15.12 -2.91 1.12
CA ILE A 41 15.67 -1.57 0.85
C ILE A 41 16.06 -0.94 2.19
N THR A 42 17.36 -0.72 2.37
CA THR A 42 17.93 -0.21 3.62
C THR A 42 17.86 1.32 3.75
N SER A 43 17.75 2.04 2.63
CA SER A 43 17.75 3.50 2.63
C SER A 43 16.33 4.07 2.72
N SER A 44 16.03 4.77 3.82
CA SER A 44 14.75 5.46 4.01
C SER A 44 14.48 6.48 2.90
N SER A 45 15.50 7.20 2.44
CA SER A 45 15.38 8.18 1.36
C SER A 45 15.00 7.52 0.03
N CYS A 46 15.50 6.31 -0.22
CA CYS A 46 15.14 5.54 -1.41
C CYS A 46 13.68 5.08 -1.35
N ILE A 47 13.22 4.57 -0.19
CA ILE A 47 11.81 4.25 0.03
C ILE A 47 10.93 5.47 -0.17
N GLN A 48 11.26 6.60 0.47
CA GLN A 48 10.51 7.85 0.32
C GLN A 48 10.38 8.26 -1.14
N ASN A 49 11.46 8.20 -1.91
CA ASN A 49 11.45 8.56 -3.32
C ASN A 49 10.55 7.63 -4.14
N HIS A 50 10.62 6.31 -3.90
CA HIS A 50 9.72 5.34 -4.54
C HIS A 50 8.25 5.62 -4.19
N ILE A 51 7.94 5.85 -2.92
CA ILE A 51 6.58 6.15 -2.47
C ILE A 51 6.07 7.45 -3.10
N ASN A 52 6.88 8.51 -3.13
CA ASN A 52 6.50 9.77 -3.78
C ASN A 52 6.16 9.55 -5.26
N THR A 53 7.02 8.85 -6.00
CA THR A 53 6.74 8.51 -7.40
C THR A 53 5.47 7.67 -7.56
N MET A 54 5.19 6.77 -6.61
CA MET A 54 3.98 5.93 -6.61
C MET A 54 2.71 6.72 -6.29
N LEU A 55 2.80 7.76 -5.46
CA LEU A 55 1.68 8.68 -5.20
C LEU A 55 1.42 9.56 -6.44
N GLU A 56 2.48 10.12 -7.03
CA GLU A 56 2.38 10.98 -8.22
C GLU A 56 1.80 10.26 -9.44
N ASN A 57 2.03 8.96 -9.58
CA ASN A 57 1.54 8.17 -10.70
C ASN A 57 0.24 7.39 -10.41
N GLY A 58 -0.34 7.55 -9.21
CA GLY A 58 -1.58 6.87 -8.80
C GLY A 58 -1.44 5.37 -8.57
N MET A 59 -0.24 4.84 -8.34
CA MET A 59 -0.05 3.46 -7.85
C MET A 59 -0.38 3.32 -6.36
N LEU A 60 -0.25 4.41 -5.60
CA LEU A 60 -0.65 4.54 -4.20
C LEU A 60 -1.46 5.82 -4.01
N GLU A 61 -2.24 5.85 -2.93
CA GLU A 61 -2.98 7.02 -2.47
C GLU A 61 -2.72 7.24 -0.97
N THR A 62 -2.96 8.47 -0.51
CA THR A 62 -2.97 8.83 0.91
C THR A 62 -3.91 10.02 1.09
N ASP A 63 -4.66 10.04 2.18
CA ASP A 63 -5.49 11.19 2.59
C ASP A 63 -4.79 12.04 3.67
N ALA A 64 -3.58 11.65 4.07
CA ALA A 64 -2.74 12.34 5.04
C ALA A 64 -1.49 12.92 4.37
N GLU A 65 -0.72 13.71 5.14
CA GLU A 65 0.55 14.25 4.72
C GLU A 65 1.50 13.15 4.20
N ILE A 66 2.28 13.47 3.15
CA ILE A 66 3.26 12.54 2.58
C ILE A 66 4.26 12.16 3.67
N GLY A 67 4.36 10.86 3.96
CA GLY A 67 5.21 10.35 5.05
C GLY A 67 4.47 10.01 6.34
N ALA A 68 3.16 10.31 6.42
CA ALA A 68 2.33 9.86 7.53
C ALA A 68 2.35 8.33 7.64
N SER A 69 2.60 7.85 8.87
CA SER A 69 2.61 6.42 9.15
C SER A 69 1.22 5.83 8.99
N ARG A 70 1.14 4.63 8.38
CA ARG A 70 -0.11 3.87 8.21
C ARG A 70 -1.20 4.54 7.37
N ALA A 71 -0.85 5.59 6.61
CA ALA A 71 -1.79 6.33 5.77
C ALA A 71 -1.85 5.87 4.30
N LEU A 72 -0.91 5.01 3.88
CA LEU A 72 -0.86 4.53 2.50
C LEU A 72 -2.02 3.58 2.18
N ARG A 73 -2.69 3.86 1.05
CA ARG A 73 -3.74 3.04 0.46
C ARG A 73 -3.33 2.59 -0.94
N VAL A 74 -3.80 1.43 -1.36
CA VAL A 74 -3.64 0.94 -2.73
C VAL A 74 -4.98 1.15 -3.45
N PRO A 75 -5.03 1.90 -4.56
CA PRO A 75 -6.26 2.12 -5.30
C PRO A 75 -6.95 0.80 -5.67
N GLY A 76 -8.26 0.74 -5.46
CA GLY A 76 -9.06 -0.46 -5.69
C GLY A 76 -9.03 -1.50 -4.56
N TYR A 77 -8.28 -1.26 -3.46
CA TYR A 77 -8.31 -2.11 -2.26
C TYR A 77 -9.06 -1.39 -1.14
N ALA A 78 -9.94 -2.13 -0.47
CA ALA A 78 -10.67 -1.67 0.70
C ALA A 78 -10.60 -2.71 1.81
N TYR A 79 -10.54 -2.25 3.06
CA TYR A 79 -10.72 -3.13 4.21
C TYR A 79 -12.20 -3.45 4.36
N VAL A 80 -12.57 -4.73 4.37
CA VAL A 80 -13.95 -5.19 4.51
C VAL A 80 -14.12 -5.95 5.82
N LYS A 81 -15.21 -5.69 6.54
CA LYS A 81 -15.59 -6.48 7.71
C LYS A 81 -15.99 -7.88 7.23
N VAL A 82 -15.22 -8.89 7.61
CA VAL A 82 -15.58 -10.29 7.34
C VAL A 82 -16.57 -10.74 8.40
N GLY A 83 -17.85 -10.86 8.03
CA GLY A 83 -18.93 -11.41 8.85
C GLY A 83 -19.83 -10.37 9.53
N GLU A 84 -21.07 -10.29 9.06
CA GLU A 84 -22.25 -10.30 9.93
C GLU A 84 -23.03 -11.55 9.52
N GLU A 85 -22.95 -12.62 10.31
CA GLU A 85 -23.84 -13.76 10.07
C GLU A 85 -25.28 -13.33 10.40
N GLY A 86 -26.04 -13.02 9.36
CA GLY A 86 -27.49 -13.14 9.23
C GLY A 86 -28.38 -12.62 10.37
N GLU A 87 -29.00 -11.45 10.15
CA GLU A 87 -30.36 -11.20 10.63
C GLU A 87 -31.29 -11.02 9.42
N ASN A 88 -31.43 -12.09 8.63
CA ASN A 88 -32.67 -12.35 7.92
C ASN A 88 -33.69 -12.87 8.94
N THR A 89 -34.28 -11.96 9.72
CA THR A 89 -35.57 -12.27 10.35
C THR A 89 -36.68 -11.58 9.58
N LYS A 90 -37.25 -12.39 8.68
CA LYS A 90 -38.68 -12.49 8.37
C LYS A 90 -39.27 -11.34 7.57
N SER A 91 -39.41 -11.65 6.28
CA SER A 91 -40.66 -11.44 5.56
C SER A 91 -41.88 -11.64 6.48
N SER A 92 -42.72 -10.62 6.58
CA SER A 92 -44.17 -10.70 6.80
C SER A 92 -44.80 -9.40 6.30
#